data_AF-A0A9E4DED4-F1
#
_entry.id   AF-A0A9E4DED4-F1
#
_cell.length_a   1.000
_cell.length_b   1.000
_cell.length_c   1.000
_cell.angle_alpha   90.00
_cell.angle_beta   90.00
_cell.angle_gamma   90.00
#
_symmetry.space_group_name_H-M   'P 1'
#
loop_
_entity.id
_entity.type
_entity.pdbx_description
1 polymer ?
#
loop_
_entity_poly.entity_id
_entity_poly.type
_entity_poly.pdbx_seq_one_letter_code
_entity_poly.pdbx_strand_id
1 'polypeptide(L)'
;MANSIESVIAKQDITELIYLYMRGLDRWDDALLRSLFTADAWCEYGFMNGTADAFIDYALGALKDHTANQHIVGNILLELEGDEAFGEVYFNAYHKVKTENGFEDIIIAGRYLDR
;
A
#
# COMPACT_ATOMS: atom_id res chain seq x y z
N MET A 1 11.05 6.53 -22.59
CA MET A 1 11.12 7.01 -21.20
C MET A 1 10.99 8.52 -21.22
N ALA A 2 10.01 9.06 -20.50
CA ALA A 2 9.88 10.50 -20.34
C ALA A 2 11.09 11.00 -19.53
N ASN A 3 11.93 11.81 -20.18
CA ASN A 3 13.24 12.23 -19.67
C ASN A 3 13.21 13.70 -19.21
N SER A 4 12.08 14.14 -18.65
CA SER A 4 11.92 15.50 -18.13
C SER A 4 12.08 15.55 -16.61
N ILE A 5 12.38 16.73 -16.07
CA ILE A 5 12.47 16.92 -14.61
C ILE A 5 11.11 16.69 -13.94
N GLU A 6 10.03 17.09 -14.61
CA GLU A 6 8.64 16.87 -14.17
C GLU A 6 8.34 15.38 -14.06
N SER A 7 8.83 14.58 -15.00
CA SER A 7 8.67 13.11 -14.97
C SER A 7 9.39 12.47 -13.79
N VAL A 8 10.55 13.00 -13.40
CA VAL A 8 11.30 12.53 -12.23
C VAL A 8 10.58 12.90 -10.94
N ILE A 9 10.06 14.14 -10.86
CA ILE A 9 9.30 14.61 -9.70
C ILE A 9 8.03 13.77 -9.53
N ALA A 10 7.23 13.58 -10.59
CA ALA A 10 6.01 12.77 -10.51
C ALA A 10 6.29 11.35 -10.03
N LYS A 11 7.36 10.70 -10.53
CA LYS A 11 7.76 9.37 -10.04
C LYS A 11 8.19 9.37 -8.58
N GLN A 12 8.88 10.42 -8.13
CA GLN A 12 9.28 10.54 -6.72
C GLN A 12 8.06 10.75 -5.83
N ASP A 13 7.12 11.62 -6.22
CA ASP A 13 5.89 11.87 -5.47
C ASP A 13 5.04 10.61 -5.33
N ILE A 14 4.88 9.83 -6.41
CA ILE A 14 4.20 8.52 -6.37
C ILE A 14 4.96 7.54 -5.48
N THR A 15 6.29 7.52 -5.55
CA THR A 15 7.12 6.65 -4.70
C THR A 15 6.93 6.99 -3.21
N GLU A 16 6.88 8.26 -2.86
CA GLU A 16 6.61 8.71 -1.49
C GLU A 16 5.18 8.37 -1.05
N LEU A 17 4.19 8.49 -1.95
CA LEU A 17 2.81 8.06 -1.70
C LEU A 17 2.74 6.56 -1.35
N ILE A 18 3.45 5.71 -2.11
CA ILE A 18 3.56 4.27 -1.81
C ILE A 18 4.13 4.03 -0.41
N TYR A 19 5.19 4.76 -0.04
CA TYR A 19 5.79 4.65 1.29
C TYR A 19 4.87 5.13 2.40
N LEU A 20 4.11 6.21 2.17
CA LEU A 20 3.12 6.71 3.11
C LEU A 20 1.98 5.71 3.30
N TYR A 21 1.57 5.02 2.24
CA TYR A 21 0.56 3.96 2.31
C TYR A 21 1.04 2.80 3.21
N MET A 22 2.27 2.30 3.01
CA MET A 22 2.87 1.29 3.90
C MET A 22 2.92 1.77 5.36
N ARG A 23 3.36 3.02 5.57
CA ARG A 23 3.42 3.63 6.91
C ARG A 23 2.04 3.72 7.55
N GLY A 24 1.00 4.05 6.79
CA GLY A 24 -0.38 4.12 7.25
C GLY A 24 -0.86 2.78 7.78
N LEU A 25 -0.61 1.70 7.05
CA LEU A 25 -0.90 0.33 7.49
C LEU A 25 -0.10 -0.04 8.75
N ASP A 26 1.22 0.20 8.73
CA ASP A 26 2.12 -0.18 9.82
C ASP A 26 1.79 0.51 11.15
N ARG A 27 1.29 1.74 11.07
CA ARG A 27 0.95 2.57 12.24
C ARG A 27 -0.53 2.58 12.56
N TRP A 28 -1.35 1.86 11.80
CA TRP A 28 -2.79 1.83 11.95
C TRP A 28 -3.41 3.25 11.88
N ASP A 29 -2.94 4.07 10.94
CA ASP A 29 -3.29 5.49 10.79
C ASP A 29 -4.39 5.66 9.72
N ASP A 30 -5.64 5.58 10.17
CA ASP A 30 -6.84 5.69 9.33
C ASP A 30 -6.90 7.01 8.54
N ALA A 31 -6.60 8.12 9.21
CA ALA A 31 -6.67 9.44 8.60
C ALA A 31 -5.63 9.61 7.48
N LEU A 32 -4.41 9.10 7.71
CA LEU A 32 -3.38 9.09 6.67
C LEU A 32 -3.83 8.24 5.49
N LEU A 33 -4.26 6.99 5.72
CA LEU A 33 -4.67 6.08 4.65
C LEU A 33 -5.76 6.69 3.76
N ARG A 34 -6.82 7.24 4.35
CA ARG A 34 -7.91 7.87 3.58
C ARG A 34 -7.48 9.08 2.78
N SER A 35 -6.42 9.78 3.19
CA SER A 35 -5.90 10.94 2.47
C SER A 35 -5.11 10.59 1.19
N LEU A 36 -4.72 9.32 1.02
CA LEU A 36 -3.86 8.89 -0.09
C LEU A 36 -4.64 8.41 -1.32
N PHE A 37 -5.95 8.20 -1.21
CA PHE A 37 -6.78 7.72 -2.30
C PHE A 37 -7.57 8.86 -2.95
N THR A 38 -7.79 8.76 -4.26
CA THR A 38 -8.77 9.62 -4.94
C THR A 38 -10.19 9.22 -4.56
N ALA A 39 -11.15 10.14 -4.73
CA ALA A 39 -12.54 9.90 -4.35
C ALA A 39 -13.22 8.76 -5.13
N ASP A 40 -12.71 8.44 -6.31
CA ASP A 40 -13.17 7.39 -7.21
C ASP A 40 -12.29 6.13 -7.19
N ALA A 41 -11.33 6.05 -6.26
CA ALA A 41 -10.41 4.93 -6.17
C ALA A 41 -11.13 3.58 -5.95
N TRP A 42 -10.67 2.58 -6.69
CA TRP A 42 -11.20 1.22 -6.66
C TRP A 42 -10.07 0.22 -6.35
N CYS A 43 -10.33 -0.69 -5.42
CA CYS A 43 -9.33 -1.61 -4.88
C CYS A 43 -9.72 -3.05 -5.24
N GLU A 44 -8.88 -3.75 -6.01
CA GLU A 44 -9.09 -5.13 -6.44
C GLU A 44 -7.97 -6.05 -5.95
N TYR A 45 -8.26 -6.86 -4.93
CA TYR A 45 -7.28 -7.67 -4.20
C TYR A 45 -7.57 -9.17 -4.29
N GLY A 46 -8.50 -9.58 -5.17
CA GLY A 46 -8.90 -10.98 -5.40
C GLY A 46 -9.82 -11.55 -4.31
N PHE A 47 -9.62 -11.17 -3.05
CA PHE A 47 -10.54 -11.46 -1.93
C PHE A 47 -11.52 -10.32 -1.65
N MET A 48 -11.27 -9.14 -2.24
CA MET A 48 -12.10 -7.95 -2.11
C MET A 48 -12.02 -7.15 -3.41
N ASN A 49 -13.17 -6.63 -3.85
CA ASN A 49 -13.29 -5.60 -4.86
C ASN A 49 -14.23 -4.52 -4.31
N GLY A 50 -13.77 -3.27 -4.20
CA GLY A 50 -14.55 -2.22 -3.57
C GLY A 50 -13.91 -0.85 -3.60
N THR A 51 -14.57 0.12 -2.95
CA THR A 51 -14.04 1.47 -2.78
C THR A 51 -12.83 1.48 -1.85
N ALA A 52 -11.99 2.51 -1.95
CA ALA A 52 -10.88 2.72 -1.04
C ALA A 52 -11.31 2.70 0.44
N ASP A 53 -12.43 3.35 0.80
CA ASP A 53 -12.93 3.36 2.17
C ASP A 53 -13.24 1.95 2.69
N ALA A 54 -13.92 1.13 1.89
CA ALA A 54 -14.26 -0.23 2.28
C ALA A 54 -13.01 -1.10 2.43
N PHE A 55 -12.02 -0.89 1.57
CA PHE A 55 -10.75 -1.58 1.65
C PHE A 55 -9.91 -1.13 2.86
N ILE A 56 -9.87 0.15 3.18
CA ILE A 56 -9.19 0.68 4.38
C ILE A 56 -9.83 0.11 5.65
N ASP A 57 -11.16 0.09 5.75
CA ASP A 57 -11.87 -0.49 6.88
C ASP A 57 -11.50 -1.97 7.06
N TYR A 58 -11.45 -2.72 5.96
CA TYR A 58 -11.02 -4.12 5.97
C TYR A 58 -9.56 -4.27 6.42
N ALA A 59 -8.64 -3.52 5.82
CA ALA A 59 -7.21 -3.61 6.10
C ALA A 59 -6.93 -3.27 7.57
N LEU A 60 -7.47 -2.16 8.08
CA LEU A 60 -7.32 -1.77 9.48
C LEU A 60 -8.01 -2.77 10.42
N GLY A 61 -9.13 -3.36 10.02
CA GLY A 61 -9.78 -4.45 10.75
C GLY A 61 -8.88 -5.67 10.89
N ALA A 62 -8.24 -6.09 9.80
CA ALA A 62 -7.31 -7.21 9.78
C ALA A 62 -6.06 -6.96 10.63
N LEU A 63 -5.54 -5.73 10.64
CA LEU A 63 -4.32 -5.36 11.37
C LEU A 63 -4.55 -5.04 12.85
N LYS A 64 -5.80 -4.88 13.29
CA LYS A 64 -6.18 -4.33 14.61
C LYS A 64 -5.53 -5.03 15.80
N ASP A 65 -5.48 -6.36 15.77
CA ASP A 65 -4.99 -7.17 16.89
C ASP A 65 -3.53 -7.63 16.70
N HIS A 66 -2.87 -7.13 15.66
CA HIS A 66 -1.44 -7.38 15.45
C HIS A 66 -0.61 -6.64 16.48
N THR A 67 0.41 -7.30 17.01
CA THR A 67 1.38 -6.71 17.94
C THR A 67 2.38 -5.81 17.21
N ALA A 68 2.71 -6.15 15.96
CA ALA A 68 3.56 -5.35 15.10
C ALA A 68 3.22 -5.61 13.63
N ASN A 69 3.39 -4.57 12.82
CA ASN A 69 3.24 -4.60 11.36
C ASN A 69 4.48 -3.95 10.74
N GLN A 70 4.96 -4.50 9.64
CA GLN A 70 6.00 -3.91 8.82
C GLN A 70 5.74 -4.24 7.36
N HIS A 71 5.51 -3.23 6.54
CA HIS A 71 5.43 -3.39 5.10
C HIS A 71 6.64 -2.71 4.45
N ILE A 72 7.42 -3.51 3.72
CA ILE A 72 8.57 -3.05 2.95
C ILE A 72 8.27 -3.26 1.48
N VAL A 73 8.46 -2.20 0.69
CA VAL A 73 8.41 -2.28 -0.77
C VAL A 73 9.83 -2.43 -1.34
N GLY A 74 9.93 -3.23 -2.39
CA GLY A 74 11.18 -3.53 -3.09
C GLY A 74 11.25 -2.79 -4.43
N ASN A 75 11.38 -3.55 -5.52
CA ASN A 75 11.38 -3.00 -6.86
C ASN A 75 10.08 -2.22 -7.14
N ILE A 76 10.23 -0.97 -7.59
CA ILE A 76 9.17 -0.07 -8.03
C ILE A 76 9.45 0.29 -9.49
N LEU A 77 8.50 -0.01 -10.37
CA LEU A 77 8.53 0.40 -11.76
C LEU A 77 7.31 1.27 -12.03
N LEU A 78 7.56 2.53 -12.41
CA LEU A 78 6.51 3.49 -12.74
C LEU A 78 6.60 3.88 -14.22
N GLU A 79 5.47 3.82 -14.91
CA GLU A 79 5.25 4.34 -16.26
C GLU A 79 4.31 5.54 -16.18
N LEU A 80 4.63 6.63 -16.90
CA LEU A 80 3.83 7.85 -16.91
C LEU A 80 3.20 8.02 -18.29
N GLU A 81 1.89 8.26 -18.34
CA GLU A 81 1.11 8.48 -19.55
C GLU A 81 0.25 9.75 -19.39
N GLY A 82 0.82 10.89 -19.77
CA GLY A 82 0.14 12.18 -19.60
C GLY A 82 -0.04 12.51 -18.12
N ASP A 83 -1.30 12.63 -17.69
CA ASP A 83 -1.69 12.90 -16.30
C ASP A 83 -1.97 11.61 -15.50
N GLU A 84 -1.76 10.44 -16.10
CA GLU A 84 -1.91 9.14 -15.45
C GLU A 84 -0.55 8.46 -15.23
N ALA A 85 -0.49 7.54 -14.28
CA ALA A 85 0.68 6.73 -14.02
C ALA A 85 0.28 5.28 -13.74
N PHE A 86 1.17 4.35 -14.07
CA PHE A 86 0.98 2.92 -13.84
C PHE A 86 2.17 2.40 -13.04
N GLY A 87 1.89 1.56 -12.04
CA GLY A 87 2.91 1.08 -11.11
C GLY A 87 2.91 -0.43 -10.94
N GLU A 88 4.09 -1.05 -11.07
CA GLU A 88 4.37 -2.38 -10.51
C GLU A 88 5.26 -2.23 -9.27
N VAL A 89 4.74 -2.65 -8.11
CA VAL A 89 5.41 -2.50 -6.81
C VAL A 89 5.48 -3.83 -6.08
N TYR A 90 6.67 -4.38 -5.90
CA TYR A 90 6.86 -5.56 -5.05
C TYR A 90 6.80 -5.20 -3.57
N PHE A 91 6.19 -6.06 -2.76
CA PHE A 91 6.16 -5.89 -1.31
C PHE A 91 6.45 -7.19 -0.55
N ASN A 92 6.95 -7.01 0.66
CA ASN A 92 6.94 -8.00 1.74
C ASN A 92 6.31 -7.35 2.97
N ALA A 93 5.32 -8.02 3.54
CA ALA A 93 4.62 -7.63 4.75
C ALA A 93 4.91 -8.66 5.85
N TYR A 94 5.42 -8.17 6.97
CA TYR A 94 5.61 -8.92 8.20
C TYR A 94 4.55 -8.49 9.21
N HIS A 95 3.91 -9.47 9.83
CA HIS A 95 2.97 -9.25 10.92
C HIS A 95 3.31 -10.14 12.09
N LYS A 96 3.30 -9.57 13.29
CA LYS A 96 3.45 -10.31 14.54
C LYS A 96 2.09 -10.41 15.22
N VAL A 97 1.57 -11.62 15.37
CA VAL A 97 0.25 -11.86 15.95
C VAL A 97 0.38 -12.59 17.28
N LYS A 98 -0.41 -12.18 18.28
CA LYS A 98 -0.44 -12.85 19.58
C LYS A 98 -1.35 -14.09 19.51
N THR A 99 -0.89 -15.21 20.06
CA THR A 99 -1.65 -16.46 20.17
C THR A 99 -1.68 -16.94 21.61
N GLU A 100 -2.44 -18.01 21.89
CA GLU A 100 -2.48 -18.62 23.23
C GLU A 100 -1.10 -19.11 23.70
N ASN A 101 -0.24 -19.50 22.75
CA ASN A 101 1.08 -20.07 23.01
C ASN A 101 2.24 -19.05 22.87
N GLY A 102 1.93 -17.76 22.68
CA GLY A 102 2.93 -16.69 22.54
C GLY A 102 2.68 -15.81 21.32
N PHE A 103 3.59 -15.86 20.35
CA PHE A 103 3.51 -15.06 19.12
C PHE A 103 3.78 -15.91 17.88
N GLU A 104 3.08 -15.58 16.81
CA GLU A 104 3.32 -16.12 15.47
C GLU A 104 3.68 -14.99 14.51
N ASP A 105 4.58 -15.31 13.58
CA ASP A 105 5.01 -14.41 12.51
C ASP A 105 4.29 -14.81 11.21
N ILE A 106 3.56 -13.87 10.62
CA ILE A 106 2.91 -14.04 9.32
C ILE A 106 3.68 -13.19 8.31
N ILE A 107 4.08 -13.82 7.20
CA ILE A 107 4.78 -13.14 6.11
C ILE A 107 3.94 -13.26 4.85
N ILE A 108 3.60 -12.13 4.25
CA ILE A 108 2.88 -12.03 2.98
C ILE A 108 3.78 -11.32 1.98
N ALA A 109 3.87 -11.85 0.77
CA ALA A 109 4.65 -11.23 -0.30
C ALA A 109 3.83 -11.21 -1.59
N GLY A 110 4.07 -10.19 -2.41
CA GLY A 110 3.35 -10.04 -3.65
C GLY A 110 3.81 -8.82 -4.43
N ARG A 111 2.97 -8.42 -5.38
CA ARG A 111 3.13 -7.18 -6.12
C ARG A 111 1.78 -6.48 -6.31
N TYR A 112 1.80 -5.16 -6.24
CA TYR A 112 0.70 -4.29 -6.65
C TYR A 112 0.85 -3.95 -8.14
N LEU A 113 -0.30 -3.79 -8.80
CA LEU A 113 -0.43 -3.36 -10.18
C LEU A 113 -1.47 -2.23 -10.19
N ASP A 114 -0.99 -1.00 -10.08
CA ASP A 114 -1.81 0.17 -9.82
C ASP A 114 -1.91 1.09 -11.05
N ARG A 115 -3.00 1.85 -11.12
CA ARG A 115 -3.28 2.94 -12.08
C ARG A 115 -3.86 4.13 -11.33
#